data_AF-O53060-F1
#
_entry.id   AF-O53060-F1
#
_cell.length_a   1.000
_cell.length_b   1.000
_cell.length_c   1.000
_cell.angle_alpha   90.00
_cell.angle_beta   90.00
_cell.angle_gamma   90.00
#
_symmetry.space_group_name_H-M   'P 1'
#
loop_
_entity.id
_entity.type
_entity.pdbx_description
1 polymer ?
#
loop_
_entity_poly.entity_id
_entity_poly.type
_entity_poly.pdbx_seq_one_letter_code
_entity_poly.pdbx_strand_id
1 'polypeptide(L)'
;MADKLDRIIGDYVNGRLEARIKSIESRYLYKQKVDNLGIRTAYSGGSEQLSHVINQEKLESDEEYLKLKEQLEILDFWFKPLIPDEKRVIELKYSGYAGLYWYQVMQYLDIEGIEDIGLKKAKTIFYKFRNDIYRQMQHCF
;
A
#
# COMPACT_ATOMS: atom_id res chain seq x y z
N MET A 1 -10.87 -7.45 -13.10
CA MET A 1 -10.43 -8.20 -11.90
C MET A 1 -8.91 -8.21 -11.76
N ALA A 2 -8.16 -8.62 -12.79
CA ALA A 2 -6.69 -8.54 -12.82
C ALA A 2 -6.16 -7.12 -12.50
N ASP A 3 -6.71 -6.10 -13.15
CA ASP A 3 -6.26 -4.70 -12.99
C ASP A 3 -6.40 -4.15 -11.56
N LYS A 4 -7.34 -4.68 -10.76
CA LYS A 4 -7.58 -4.22 -9.39
C LYS A 4 -6.53 -4.78 -8.44
N LEU A 5 -6.18 -6.07 -8.57
CA LEU A 5 -5.08 -6.68 -7.83
C LEU A 5 -3.75 -6.00 -8.18
N ASP A 6 -3.47 -5.86 -9.48
CA ASP A 6 -2.23 -5.27 -9.97
C ASP A 6 -2.08 -3.81 -9.50
N ARG A 7 -3.19 -3.06 -9.38
CA ARG A 7 -3.21 -1.72 -8.78
C ARG A 7 -2.91 -1.75 -7.28
N ILE A 8 -3.50 -2.65 -6.50
CA ILE A 8 -3.26 -2.73 -5.04
C ILE A 8 -1.80 -3.08 -4.77
N ILE A 9 -1.26 -4.08 -5.47
CA ILE A 9 0.15 -4.45 -5.34
C ILE A 9 1.05 -3.29 -5.77
N GLY A 10 0.72 -2.62 -6.88
CA GLY A 10 1.44 -1.42 -7.32
C GLY A 10 1.39 -0.29 -6.30
N ASP A 11 0.25 -0.02 -5.66
CA ASP A 11 0.13 0.99 -4.62
C ASP A 11 0.99 0.65 -3.39
N TYR A 12 1.06 -0.63 -3.01
CA TYR A 12 1.94 -1.09 -1.93
C TYR A 12 3.42 -0.91 -2.28
N VAL A 13 3.86 -1.45 -3.42
CA VAL A 13 5.26 -1.39 -3.87
C VAL A 13 5.75 0.06 -3.99
N ASN A 14 4.89 0.97 -4.43
CA ASN A 14 5.23 2.39 -4.59
C ASN A 14 4.95 3.23 -3.32
N GLY A 15 4.61 2.62 -2.17
CA GLY A 15 4.35 3.32 -0.90
C GLY A 15 3.05 4.15 -0.86
N ARG A 16 2.23 4.10 -1.92
CA ARG A 16 0.94 4.80 -2.01
C ARG A 16 -0.09 4.22 -1.05
N LEU A 17 -0.04 2.91 -0.79
CA LEU A 17 -0.94 2.26 0.17
C LEU A 17 -0.73 2.84 1.58
N GLU A 18 0.52 2.92 2.02
CA GLU A 18 0.88 3.52 3.32
C GLU A 18 0.54 5.01 3.38
N ALA A 19 0.77 5.74 2.28
CA ALA A 19 0.42 7.16 2.21
C ALA A 19 -1.10 7.38 2.33
N ARG A 20 -1.92 6.51 1.75
CA ARG A 20 -3.37 6.54 1.91
C ARG A 20 -3.76 6.28 3.36
N ILE A 21 -3.21 5.23 3.99
CA ILE A 21 -3.46 4.91 5.40
C ILE A 21 -3.14 6.12 6.29
N LYS A 22 -1.95 6.72 6.15
CA LYS A 22 -1.53 7.91 6.89
C LYS A 22 -2.43 9.13 6.64
N SER A 23 -2.93 9.28 5.41
CA SER A 23 -3.89 10.34 5.07
C SER A 23 -5.20 10.14 5.83
N ILE A 24 -5.72 8.92 5.90
CA ILE A 24 -6.92 8.62 6.70
C ILE A 24 -6.67 8.87 8.19
N GLU A 25 -5.57 8.36 8.75
CA GLU A 25 -5.16 8.61 10.14
C GLU A 25 -5.13 10.12 10.44
N SER A 26 -4.55 10.91 9.55
CA SER A 26 -4.47 12.37 9.68
C SER A 26 -5.83 13.05 9.63
N ARG A 27 -6.79 12.55 8.84
CA ARG A 27 -8.17 13.09 8.80
C ARG A 27 -8.90 12.94 10.14
N TYR A 28 -8.60 11.88 10.89
CA TYR A 28 -9.22 11.62 12.20
C TYR A 28 -8.45 12.31 13.33
N LEU A 29 -7.12 12.38 13.27
CA LEU A 29 -6.31 13.09 14.27
C LEU A 29 -6.47 14.62 14.19
N TYR A 30 -6.46 15.18 12.98
CA TYR A 30 -6.30 16.62 12.76
C TYR A 30 -7.51 17.30 12.10
N LYS A 31 -8.72 16.73 12.23
CA LYS A 31 -9.95 17.40 11.76
C LYS A 31 -10.20 18.66 12.60
N GLN A 32 -9.48 19.74 12.31
CA GLN A 32 -9.85 21.09 12.72
C GLN A 32 -11.16 21.41 12.00
N LYS A 33 -12.24 21.58 12.77
CA LYS A 33 -13.43 22.28 12.27
C LYS A 33 -12.98 23.67 11.84
N VAL A 34 -13.01 23.94 10.54
CA VAL A 34 -12.95 25.32 10.05
C VAL A 34 -14.36 25.85 10.24
N ASP A 35 -14.54 26.77 11.20
CA ASP A 35 -15.81 27.46 11.35
C ASP A 35 -16.03 28.40 10.16
N ASN A 36 -17.29 28.71 9.84
CA ASN A 36 -17.68 29.54 8.67
C ASN A 36 -17.16 30.99 8.72
N LEU A 37 -16.36 31.37 9.72
CA LEU A 37 -15.73 32.68 9.88
C LEU A 37 -14.19 32.67 9.69
N GLY A 38 -13.57 31.53 9.37
CA GLY A 38 -12.11 31.45 9.18
C GLY A 38 -11.29 31.70 10.46
N ILE A 39 -11.95 31.81 11.61
CA ILE A 39 -11.33 31.93 12.93
C ILE A 39 -11.01 30.50 13.41
N ARG A 40 -9.76 30.27 13.82
CA ARG A 40 -9.38 29.05 14.55
C ARG A 40 -10.07 29.10 15.91
N THR A 41 -11.29 28.57 16.00
CA THR A 41 -11.98 28.43 17.27
C THR A 41 -11.22 27.42 18.12
N ALA A 42 -10.59 27.90 19.19
CA ALA A 42 -10.20 27.04 20.29
C ALA A 42 -11.48 26.39 20.84
N TYR A 43 -11.40 25.07 20.95
CA TYR A 43 -12.39 24.13 21.47
C TYR A 43 -13.42 24.72 22.46
N SER A 44 -14.71 24.65 22.12
CA SER A 44 -15.79 24.83 23.09
C SER A 44 -16.14 23.48 23.75
N GLY A 45 -15.56 23.18 24.91
CA GLY A 45 -16.27 22.46 25.98
C GLY A 45 -16.11 20.94 26.16
N GLY A 46 -15.12 20.28 25.55
CA GLY A 46 -14.73 18.90 25.90
C GLY A 46 -13.24 18.80 26.18
N SER A 47 -12.80 17.94 27.11
CA SER A 47 -11.35 17.74 27.31
C SER A 47 -10.75 17.18 26.01
N GLU A 48 -9.61 17.71 25.58
CA GLU A 48 -8.91 17.27 24.37
C GLU A 48 -8.70 15.74 24.35
N GLN A 49 -8.56 15.14 25.53
CA GLN A 49 -8.43 13.71 25.75
C GLN A 49 -9.67 12.92 25.31
N LEU A 50 -10.89 13.37 25.66
CA LEU A 50 -12.13 12.66 25.27
C LEU A 50 -12.35 12.73 23.76
N SER A 51 -12.05 13.86 23.15
CA SER A 51 -12.16 14.01 21.70
C SER A 51 -11.14 13.20 20.92
N HIS A 52 -9.92 13.06 21.47
CA HIS A 52 -8.90 12.17 20.90
C HIS A 52 -9.35 10.71 20.92
N VAL A 53 -9.93 10.26 22.05
CA VAL A 53 -10.47 8.90 22.19
C VAL A 53 -11.62 8.66 21.19
N ILE A 54 -12.58 9.58 21.09
CA ILE A 54 -13.72 9.46 20.14
C ILE A 54 -13.24 9.40 18.68
N ASN A 55 -12.20 10.16 18.33
CA ASN A 55 -11.65 10.14 16.98
C ASN A 55 -10.86 8.86 16.68
N GLN A 56 -10.17 8.30 17.68
CA GLN A 56 -9.52 6.99 17.56
C GLN A 56 -10.54 5.87 17.38
N GLU A 57 -11.60 5.84 18.20
CA GLU A 57 -12.68 4.85 18.05
C GLU A 57 -13.32 4.93 16.65
N LYS A 58 -13.54 6.14 16.12
CA LYS A 58 -14.08 6.32 14.76
C LYS A 58 -13.12 5.83 13.69
N LEU A 59 -11.82 6.08 13.84
CA LEU A 59 -10.79 5.59 12.91
C LEU A 59 -10.73 4.06 12.91
N GLU A 60 -10.77 3.44 14.09
CA GLU A 60 -10.76 1.98 14.24
C GLU A 60 -12.01 1.32 13.65
N SER A 61 -13.13 2.04 13.60
CA SER A 61 -14.36 1.60 12.93
C SER A 61 -14.45 1.94 11.44
N ASP A 62 -13.51 2.70 10.89
CA ASP A 62 -13.55 3.15 9.49
C ASP A 62 -13.29 1.98 8.54
N GLU A 63 -14.31 1.62 7.74
CA GLU A 63 -14.25 0.48 6.82
C GLU A 63 -13.13 0.61 5.77
N GLU A 64 -12.83 1.83 5.29
CA GLU A 64 -11.75 2.04 4.32
C GLU A 64 -10.39 1.81 4.99
N TYR A 65 -10.20 2.35 6.20
CA TYR A 65 -8.99 2.16 6.99
C TYR A 65 -8.72 0.70 7.31
N LEU A 66 -9.73 -0.02 7.82
CA LEU A 66 -9.62 -1.46 8.13
C LEU A 66 -9.27 -2.27 6.88
N LYS A 67 -9.92 -1.99 5.75
CA LYS A 67 -9.62 -2.65 4.49
C LYS A 67 -8.20 -2.38 4.01
N LEU A 68 -7.70 -1.14 4.11
CA LEU A 68 -6.33 -0.81 3.72
C LEU A 68 -5.29 -1.46 4.65
N LYS A 69 -5.58 -1.57 5.95
CA LYS A 69 -4.73 -2.29 6.92
C LYS A 69 -4.67 -3.79 6.61
N GLU A 70 -5.80 -4.42 6.35
CA GLU A 70 -5.84 -5.83 5.94
C GLU A 70 -5.03 -6.06 4.65
N GLN A 71 -5.18 -5.17 3.66
CA GLN A 71 -4.38 -5.22 2.43
C GLN A 71 -2.88 -5.12 2.70
N LEU A 72 -2.48 -4.19 3.59
CA LEU A 72 -1.09 -3.99 3.98
C LEU A 72 -0.53 -5.24 4.68
N GLU A 73 -1.28 -5.82 5.61
CA GLU A 73 -0.86 -7.02 6.36
C GLU A 73 -0.65 -8.23 5.44
N ILE A 74 -1.58 -8.47 4.52
CA ILE A 74 -1.44 -9.56 3.53
C ILE A 74 -0.21 -9.31 2.67
N LEU A 75 -0.03 -8.10 2.13
CA LEU A 75 1.10 -7.79 1.25
C LEU A 75 2.42 -7.89 2.00
N ASP A 76 2.50 -7.39 3.23
CA ASP A 76 3.69 -7.49 4.08
C ASP A 76 4.07 -8.94 4.37
N PHE A 77 3.09 -9.79 4.68
CA PHE A 77 3.32 -11.21 4.97
C PHE A 77 3.99 -11.94 3.81
N TRP A 78 3.58 -11.64 2.58
CA TRP A 78 4.10 -12.30 1.38
C TRP A 78 5.32 -11.60 0.76
N PHE A 79 5.43 -10.28 0.89
CA PHE A 79 6.50 -9.51 0.27
C PHE A 79 7.77 -9.46 1.13
N LYS A 80 7.64 -9.28 2.46
CA LYS A 80 8.82 -9.17 3.36
C LYS A 80 9.73 -10.41 3.34
N PRO A 81 9.23 -11.65 3.28
CA PRO A 81 10.10 -12.83 3.27
C PRO A 81 10.88 -13.05 1.97
N LEU A 82 10.54 -12.35 0.88
CA LEU A 82 11.23 -12.51 -0.40
C LEU A 82 12.70 -12.09 -0.31
N ILE A 83 13.54 -12.80 -1.05
CA ILE A 83 14.97 -12.50 -1.17
C ILE A 83 15.12 -11.15 -1.92
N PRO A 84 16.16 -10.33 -1.65
CA PRO A 84 16.32 -9.01 -2.26
C PRO A 84 16.13 -8.98 -3.79
N ASP A 85 16.71 -9.94 -4.51
CA ASP A 85 16.62 -10.01 -5.97
C ASP A 85 15.19 -10.31 -6.45
N GLU A 86 14.44 -11.14 -5.71
CA GLU A 86 13.04 -11.45 -6.01
C GLU A 86 12.13 -10.25 -5.75
N LYS A 87 12.38 -9.52 -4.65
CA LYS A 87 11.72 -8.23 -4.38
C LYS A 87 11.97 -7.27 -5.53
N ARG A 88 13.22 -7.18 -5.99
CA ARG A 88 13.60 -6.27 -7.05
C ARG A 88 12.85 -6.53 -8.35
N VAL A 89 12.67 -7.80 -8.73
CA VAL A 89 11.84 -8.19 -9.88
C VAL A 89 10.41 -7.65 -9.76
N ILE A 90 9.79 -7.81 -8.59
CA ILE A 90 8.41 -7.37 -8.34
C ILE A 90 8.33 -5.84 -8.34
N GLU A 91 9.27 -5.17 -7.68
CA GLU A 91 9.37 -3.71 -7.64
C GLU A 91 9.48 -3.12 -9.04
N LEU A 92 10.41 -3.62 -9.87
CA LEU A 92 10.59 -3.19 -11.25
C LEU A 92 9.31 -3.42 -12.05
N LYS A 93 8.68 -4.59 -11.89
CA LYS A 93 7.48 -4.94 -12.66
C LYS A 93 6.27 -4.07 -12.32
N TYR A 94 6.19 -3.56 -11.09
CA TYR A 94 5.15 -2.61 -10.62
C TYR A 94 5.64 -1.15 -10.50
N SER A 95 6.83 -0.84 -11.01
CA SER A 95 7.40 0.50 -10.93
C SER A 95 6.55 1.51 -11.68
N GLY A 96 6.22 2.62 -11.03
CA GLY A 96 5.42 3.69 -11.61
C GLY A 96 3.94 3.33 -11.73
N TYR A 97 3.26 3.89 -12.74
CA TYR A 97 1.79 3.76 -12.89
C TYR A 97 1.36 2.57 -13.75
N ALA A 98 2.18 2.19 -14.74
CA ALA A 98 1.89 1.10 -15.69
C ALA A 98 2.77 -0.15 -15.47
N GLY A 99 3.79 -0.05 -14.62
CA GLY A 99 4.83 -1.08 -14.51
C GLY A 99 5.78 -1.10 -15.69
N LEU A 100 6.96 -1.69 -15.51
CA LEU A 100 7.93 -1.88 -16.60
C LEU A 100 7.58 -3.09 -17.46
N TYR A 101 7.95 -3.03 -18.75
CA TYR A 101 7.93 -4.20 -19.62
C TYR A 101 9.04 -5.19 -19.25
N TRP A 102 8.87 -6.47 -19.54
CA TRP A 102 9.85 -7.50 -19.21
C TRP A 102 11.25 -7.22 -19.74
N TYR A 103 11.39 -6.66 -20.95
CA TYR A 103 12.70 -6.33 -21.48
C TYR A 103 13.38 -5.22 -20.66
N GLN A 104 12.62 -4.25 -20.15
CA GLN A 104 13.14 -3.19 -19.28
C GLN A 104 13.52 -3.76 -17.91
N VAL A 105 12.68 -4.64 -17.34
CA VAL A 105 13.00 -5.34 -16.08
C VAL A 105 14.34 -6.05 -16.21
N MET A 106 14.56 -6.80 -17.29
CA MET A 106 15.83 -7.48 -17.52
C MET A 106 17.01 -6.52 -17.68
N GLN A 107 16.83 -5.40 -18.39
CA GLN A 107 17.87 -4.37 -18.50
C GLN A 107 18.25 -3.77 -17.15
N TYR A 108 17.27 -3.48 -16.28
CA TYR A 108 17.56 -2.95 -14.96
C TYR A 108 18.26 -3.97 -14.06
N LEU A 109 17.83 -5.24 -14.09
CA LEU A 109 18.50 -6.30 -13.34
C LEU A 109 19.95 -6.48 -13.78
N ASP A 110 20.22 -6.41 -15.09
CA ASP A 110 21.57 -6.49 -15.66
C ASP A 110 22.43 -5.29 -15.25
N ILE A 111 21.90 -4.07 -15.34
CA ILE A 111 22.58 -2.85 -14.88
C ILE A 111 22.90 -2.90 -13.37
N GLU A 112 22.03 -3.54 -12.58
CA GLU A 112 22.20 -3.71 -11.13
C GLU A 112 23.10 -4.90 -10.76
N GLY A 113 23.61 -5.66 -11.74
CA GLY A 113 24.47 -6.83 -11.53
C GLY A 113 23.74 -8.08 -11.04
N ILE A 114 22.42 -8.14 -11.18
CA ILE A 114 21.57 -9.28 -10.81
C ILE A 114 21.44 -10.23 -12.02
N GLU A 115 22.54 -10.91 -12.34
CA GLU A 115 22.61 -11.79 -13.52
C GLU A 115 21.97 -13.17 -13.29
N ASP A 116 21.84 -13.60 -12.03
CA ASP A 116 21.31 -14.92 -11.62
C ASP A 116 19.80 -15.10 -11.87
N ILE A 117 19.11 -14.04 -12.28
CA ILE A 117 17.69 -14.04 -12.59
C ILE A 117 17.47 -13.83 -14.08
N GLY A 118 17.47 -14.92 -14.84
CA GLY A 118 17.01 -14.90 -16.23
C GLY A 118 15.50 -14.64 -16.37
N LEU A 119 15.06 -14.24 -17.56
CA LEU A 119 13.66 -13.87 -17.87
C LEU A 119 12.62 -14.91 -17.42
N LYS A 120 12.92 -16.20 -17.59
CA LYS A 120 12.01 -17.28 -17.18
C LYS A 120 11.83 -17.30 -15.66
N LYS A 121 12.92 -17.13 -14.91
CA LYS A 121 12.91 -17.10 -13.44
C LYS A 121 12.19 -15.85 -12.93
N ALA A 122 12.48 -14.68 -13.51
CA ALA A 122 11.78 -13.42 -13.18
C ALA A 122 10.26 -13.53 -13.35
N LYS A 123 9.80 -14.07 -14.49
CA LYS A 123 8.37 -14.31 -14.72
C LYS A 123 7.77 -15.27 -13.69
N THR A 124 8.45 -16.37 -13.39
CA THR A 124 7.98 -17.33 -12.40
C THR A 124 7.83 -16.68 -11.02
N ILE A 125 8.84 -15.93 -10.56
CA ILE A 125 8.79 -15.19 -9.28
C ILE A 125 7.57 -14.27 -9.25
N PHE A 126 7.41 -13.44 -10.28
CA PHE A 126 6.32 -12.47 -10.35
C PHE A 126 4.94 -13.12 -10.37
N TYR A 127 4.71 -14.09 -11.26
CA TYR A 127 3.39 -14.72 -11.39
C TYR A 127 3.05 -15.58 -10.18
N LYS A 128 4.06 -16.21 -9.55
CA LYS A 128 3.86 -16.94 -8.29
C LYS A 128 3.41 -15.98 -7.20
N PHE A 129 4.17 -14.92 -6.94
CA PHE A 129 3.82 -13.89 -5.96
C PHE A 129 2.42 -13.34 -6.21
N ARG A 130 2.15 -12.89 -7.44
CA ARG A 130 0.83 -12.35 -7.83
C ARG A 130 -0.31 -13.34 -7.58
N ASN A 131 -0.12 -14.62 -7.88
CA ASN A 131 -1.14 -15.64 -7.67
C ASN A 131 -1.35 -15.95 -6.18
N ASP A 132 -0.28 -15.93 -5.38
CA ASP A 132 -0.36 -16.11 -3.93
C ASP A 132 -1.17 -14.97 -3.30
N ILE A 133 -0.88 -13.72 -3.66
CA ILE A 133 -1.67 -12.56 -3.24
C ILE A 133 -3.12 -12.66 -3.72
N TYR A 134 -3.35 -13.01 -4.99
CA TYR A 134 -4.70 -13.13 -5.55
C TYR A 134 -5.57 -14.10 -4.75
N ARG A 135 -5.01 -15.23 -4.32
CA ARG A 135 -5.74 -16.24 -3.52
C ARG A 135 -6.11 -15.72 -2.15
N GLN A 136 -5.24 -14.93 -1.52
CA GLN A 136 -5.50 -14.40 -0.18
C GLN A 136 -6.44 -13.19 -0.19
N MET A 137 -6.48 -12.43 -1.28
CA MET A 137 -7.26 -11.18 -1.36
C MET A 137 -8.58 -11.32 -2.10
N GLN A 138 -9.07 -12.54 -2.35
CA GLN A 138 -10.29 -12.77 -3.13
C GLN A 138 -11.50 -12.02 -2.56
N HIS A 139 -11.61 -11.94 -1.23
CA HIS A 139 -12.67 -11.22 -0.52
C HIS A 139 -12.50 -9.70 -0.52
N CYS A 140 -11.32 -9.19 -0.84
CA CYS A 140 -11.08 -7.75 -0.93
C CYS A 140 -11.59 -7.14 -2.25
N PHE A 141 -11.92 -7.97 -3.25
CA PHE A 141 -12.25 -7.57 -4.62
C PHE A 141 -13.73 -7.40 -4.92
#